data_AF-A0A382VIM5-F1
#
_entry.id   AF-A0A382VIM5-F1
#
_cell.length_a   1.000
_cell.length_b   1.000
_cell.length_c   1.000
_cell.angle_alpha   90.00
_cell.angle_beta   90.00
_cell.angle_gamma   90.00
#
_symmetry.space_group_name_H-M   'P 1'
#
loop_
_entity.id
_entity.type
_entity.pdbx_description
1 polymer ?
#
loop_
_entity_poly.entity_id
_entity_poly.type
_entity_poly.pdbx_seq_one_letter_code
_entity_poly.pdbx_strand_id
1 'polypeptide(L)'
;MSPRTLDLEQADERDLLRAHWRYADGLVPGEPNGGLVHEMAETPVRLADYDDSGWEVIDDIQKGRSTGLCFGWYRITITLPTAIEGQDLAGR
;
A
#
# COMPACT_ATOMS: atom_id res chain seq x y z
N MET A 1 21.28 -20.35 3.48
CA MET A 1 20.92 -19.30 2.50
C MET A 1 20.27 -18.19 3.31
N SER A 2 20.74 -16.95 3.21
CA SER A 2 20.10 -15.84 3.91
C SER A 2 18.74 -15.55 3.25
N PRO A 3 17.70 -15.15 4.00
CA PRO A 3 16.45 -14.72 3.41
C PRO A 3 16.72 -13.52 2.48
N ARG A 4 16.08 -13.51 1.31
CA ARG A 4 16.06 -12.35 0.42
C ARG A 4 14.98 -11.39 0.90
N THR A 5 15.31 -10.11 0.94
CA THR A 5 14.36 -9.02 1.19
C THR A 5 14.13 -8.31 -0.13
N LEU A 6 12.87 -7.92 -0.39
CA LEU A 6 12.54 -6.98 -1.47
C LEU A 6 12.14 -5.63 -0.86
N ASP A 7 12.69 -4.55 -1.39
CA ASP A 7 12.33 -3.17 -1.11
C ASP A 7 11.27 -2.69 -2.11
N LEU A 8 10.02 -2.57 -1.64
CA LEU A 8 8.89 -2.18 -2.48
C LEU A 8 8.82 -0.66 -2.75
N GLU A 9 9.74 0.14 -2.19
CA GLU A 9 9.95 1.52 -2.63
C GLU A 9 10.68 1.56 -3.98
N GLN A 10 11.55 0.56 -4.26
CA GLN A 10 12.24 0.44 -5.55
C GLN A 10 11.31 -0.11 -6.63
N ALA A 11 11.27 0.58 -7.78
CA ALA A 11 10.36 0.23 -8.86
C ALA A 11 10.67 -1.13 -9.49
N ASP A 12 11.96 -1.45 -9.68
CA ASP A 12 12.41 -2.71 -10.27
C ASP A 12 12.07 -3.92 -9.39
N GLU A 13 12.25 -3.81 -8.07
CA GLU A 13 11.89 -4.88 -7.15
C GLU A 13 10.36 -5.03 -6.99
N ARG A 14 9.63 -3.91 -7.05
CA ARG A 14 8.16 -3.91 -7.04
C ARG A 14 7.58 -4.54 -8.32
N ASP A 15 8.23 -4.33 -9.47
CA ASP A 15 7.83 -4.91 -10.76
C ASP A 15 7.92 -6.44 -10.77
N LEU A 16 8.84 -7.04 -9.99
CA LEU A 16 8.94 -8.49 -9.81
C LEU A 16 7.62 -9.10 -9.28
N LEU A 17 6.84 -8.31 -8.55
CA LEU A 17 5.55 -8.70 -7.96
C LEU A 17 4.35 -8.19 -8.77
N ARG A 18 4.59 -7.44 -9.87
CA ARG A 18 3.56 -6.74 -10.66
C ARG A 18 2.64 -5.89 -9.78
N ALA A 19 3.24 -5.24 -8.78
CA ALA A 19 2.52 -4.49 -7.77
C ALA A 19 2.68 -2.99 -7.99
N HIS A 20 1.77 -2.20 -7.43
CA HIS A 20 1.86 -0.74 -7.43
C HIS A 20 1.27 -0.22 -6.13
N TRP A 21 1.84 0.87 -5.63
CA TRP A 21 1.29 1.56 -4.47
C TRP A 21 0.07 2.39 -4.88
N ARG A 22 -0.94 2.40 -4.03
CA ARG A 22 -2.11 3.25 -4.14
C ARG A 22 -2.24 4.13 -2.90
N TYR A 23 -2.69 5.36 -3.11
CA TYR A 23 -2.90 6.33 -2.04
C TYR A 23 -4.29 6.97 -2.09
N ALA A 24 -4.86 7.17 -0.91
CA ALA A 24 -6.00 8.05 -0.70
C ALA A 24 -5.87 8.85 0.60
N ASP A 25 -6.34 10.09 0.55
CA ASP A 25 -6.36 10.98 1.71
C ASP A 25 -7.62 10.74 2.57
N GLY A 26 -7.50 11.01 3.88
CA GLY A 26 -8.59 10.89 4.84
C GLY A 26 -8.68 9.51 5.51
N LEU A 27 -9.38 9.47 6.65
CA LEU A 27 -9.69 8.22 7.34
C LEU A 27 -10.69 7.40 6.50
N VAL A 28 -11.66 8.10 5.91
CA VAL A 28 -12.59 7.58 4.90
C VAL A 28 -12.26 8.30 3.58
N PRO A 29 -11.64 7.62 2.61
CA PRO A 29 -11.36 8.16 1.29
C PRO A 29 -12.60 8.79 0.65
N GLY A 30 -12.45 10.02 0.15
CA GLY A 30 -13.53 10.80 -0.46
C GLY A 30 -14.31 11.69 0.53
N GLU A 31 -14.15 11.48 1.84
CA GLU A 31 -14.68 12.36 2.88
C GLU A 31 -13.62 13.38 3.34
N PRO A 32 -14.03 14.51 3.97
CA PRO A 32 -13.09 15.46 4.55
C PRO A 32 -12.14 14.80 5.56
N ASN A 33 -10.85 15.15 5.49
CA ASN A 33 -9.84 14.67 6.41
C ASN A 33 -9.93 15.41 7.76
N GLY A 34 -10.86 14.99 8.63
CA GLY A 34 -11.12 15.71 9.88
C GLY A 34 -10.16 15.41 11.03
N GLY A 35 -9.11 14.61 10.84
CA GLY A 35 -8.18 14.25 11.93
C GLY A 35 -8.92 13.73 13.17
N LEU A 36 -8.56 14.21 14.37
CA LEU A 36 -9.17 13.78 15.66
C LEU A 36 -10.68 14.04 15.79
N VAL A 37 -11.31 14.73 14.85
CA VAL A 37 -12.76 15.02 14.89
C VAL A 37 -13.58 13.77 14.56
N HIS A 38 -13.05 12.85 13.75
CA HIS A 38 -13.75 11.62 13.43
C HIS A 38 -13.43 10.56 14.48
N GLU A 39 -14.25 10.50 15.55
CA GLU A 39 -14.20 9.49 16.63
C GLU A 39 -14.66 8.10 16.17
N MET A 40 -14.38 7.75 14.90
CA MET A 40 -14.72 6.45 14.33
C MET A 40 -13.78 5.38 14.90
N ALA A 41 -14.34 4.27 15.37
CA ALA A 41 -13.55 3.15 15.86
C ALA A 41 -12.74 2.46 14.74
N GLU A 42 -13.32 2.40 13.54
CA GLU A 42 -12.67 1.80 12.36
C GLU A 42 -13.30 2.30 11.04
N THR A 43 -12.63 1.98 9.94
CA THR A 43 -13.08 2.24 8.57
C THR A 43 -12.90 0.97 7.72
N PRO A 44 -13.82 0.65 6.78
CA PRO A 44 -13.70 -0.53 5.91
C PRO A 44 -12.44 -0.56 5.05
N VAL A 45 -11.77 0.58 4.88
CA VAL A 45 -10.54 0.72 4.07
C VAL A 45 -9.40 -0.19 4.53
N ARG A 46 -9.41 -0.60 5.81
CA ARG A 46 -8.44 -1.55 6.38
C ARG A 46 -8.59 -2.99 5.86
N LEU A 47 -9.73 -3.33 5.26
CA LEU A 47 -10.05 -4.68 4.83
C LEU A 47 -9.26 -5.07 3.57
N ALA A 48 -8.89 -6.34 3.48
CA ALA A 48 -8.08 -6.86 2.37
C ALA A 48 -8.83 -6.76 1.03
N ASP A 49 -10.14 -6.99 1.05
CA ASP A 49 -11.05 -6.97 -0.09
C ASP A 49 -11.66 -5.59 -0.39
N TYR A 50 -11.23 -4.53 0.32
CA TYR A 50 -11.64 -3.17 0.01
C TYR A 50 -11.20 -2.78 -1.41
N ASP A 51 -12.15 -2.30 -2.21
CA ASP A 51 -11.88 -1.84 -3.57
C ASP A 51 -11.20 -0.47 -3.56
N ASP A 52 -9.89 -0.49 -3.82
CA ASP A 52 -9.04 0.69 -3.96
C ASP A 52 -8.76 1.05 -5.43
N SER A 53 -9.48 0.45 -6.39
CA SER A 53 -9.20 0.64 -7.83
C SER A 53 -9.28 2.08 -8.31
N GLY A 54 -10.07 2.93 -7.64
CA GLY A 54 -10.20 4.36 -7.94
C GLY A 54 -9.13 5.27 -7.32
N TRP A 55 -8.19 4.73 -6.55
CA TRP A 55 -7.17 5.53 -5.85
C TRP A 55 -6.02 5.95 -6.77
N GLU A 56 -5.29 6.99 -6.35
CA GLU A 56 -4.08 7.45 -7.06
C GLU A 56 -3.02 6.35 -7.00
N VAL A 57 -2.49 5.95 -8.16
CA VAL A 57 -1.28 5.12 -8.23
C VAL A 57 -0.07 6.02 -8.01
N ILE A 58 0.81 5.64 -7.09
CA ILE A 58 1.96 6.46 -6.67
C ILE A 58 3.26 5.66 -6.75
N ASP A 59 4.36 6.35 -7.01
CA ASP A 59 5.70 5.76 -7.10
C ASP A 59 6.62 6.13 -5.93
N ASP A 60 6.22 7.12 -5.12
CA ASP A 60 6.98 7.62 -3.96
C ASP A 60 6.05 7.70 -2.75
N ILE A 61 6.26 6.78 -1.79
CA ILE A 61 5.52 6.71 -0.54
C ILE A 61 6.07 7.65 0.54
N GLN A 62 7.26 8.23 0.33
CA GLN A 62 7.91 9.16 1.25
C GLN A 62 7.49 10.61 1.00
N LYS A 63 6.90 10.89 -0.17
CA LYS A 63 6.34 12.20 -0.50
C LYS A 63 5.31 12.63 0.54
N GLY A 64 5.57 13.76 1.20
CA GLY A 64 4.58 14.40 2.08
C GLY A 64 3.34 14.85 1.30
N ARG A 65 2.15 14.41 1.75
CA ARG A 65 0.87 14.63 1.04
C ARG A 65 -0.16 15.48 1.79
N SER A 66 -0.01 15.63 3.10
CA SER A 66 -0.97 16.35 3.95
C SER A 66 -0.25 17.31 4.90
N THR A 67 -0.98 18.25 5.51
CA THR A 67 -0.43 19.25 6.43
C THR A 67 -1.20 19.23 7.75
N GLY A 68 -0.49 19.14 8.88
CA GLY A 68 -1.11 19.01 10.20
C GLY A 68 -1.36 17.55 10.57
N LEU A 69 -2.34 17.32 11.45
CA LEU A 69 -2.76 15.97 11.83
C LEU A 69 -3.79 15.47 10.84
N CYS A 70 -3.37 14.55 9.98
CA CYS A 70 -4.15 14.03 8.89
C CYS A 70 -4.09 12.50 8.89
N PHE A 71 -5.12 11.87 8.33
CA PHE A 71 -5.07 10.46 7.98
C PHE A 71 -4.79 10.29 6.49
N GLY A 72 -4.10 9.21 6.14
CA GLY A 72 -3.90 8.82 4.75
C GLY A 72 -3.61 7.34 4.69
N TRP A 73 -4.02 6.71 3.59
CA TRP A 73 -3.86 5.28 3.37
C TRP A 73 -2.84 5.03 2.27
N TYR A 74 -1.95 4.07 2.51
CA TYR A 74 -1.05 3.51 1.52
C TYR A 74 -1.39 2.03 1.39
N ARG A 75 -1.80 1.61 0.20
CA ARG A 75 -2.20 0.23 -0.07
C ARG A 75 -1.35 -0.34 -1.19
N ILE A 76 -0.98 -1.60 -1.07
CA ILE A 76 -0.32 -2.38 -2.12
C ILE A 76 -0.93 -3.77 -2.13
N THR A 77 -1.21 -4.27 -3.32
CA THR A 77 -1.63 -5.65 -3.54
C THR A 77 -0.51 -6.37 -4.24
N ILE A 78 0.01 -7.42 -3.61
CA ILE A 78 1.03 -8.28 -4.20
C ILE A 78 0.42 -9.64 -4.54
N THR A 79 0.79 -10.18 -5.70
CA THR A 79 0.60 -11.61 -5.97
C THR A 79 1.94 -12.28 -5.73
N LEU A 80 2.02 -13.18 -4.75
CA LEU A 80 3.24 -13.95 -4.53
C LEU A 80 3.50 -14.84 -5.75
N PRO A 81 4.59 -14.64 -6.51
CA PRO A 81 4.90 -15.51 -7.64
C PRO A 81 5.41 -16.87 -7.12
N THR A 82 5.41 -17.87 -7.98
CA THR A 82 6.00 -19.18 -7.63
C THR A 82 7.52 -19.11 -7.55
N ALA A 83 8.15 -18.20 -8.27
CA ALA A 83 9.59 -17.97 -8.22
C ALA A 83 9.92 -16.50 -8.48
N ILE A 84 11.03 -16.04 -7.90
CA ILE A 84 11.63 -14.73 -8.19
C ILE A 84 13.06 -14.99 -8.67
N GLU A 85 13.38 -14.54 -9.89
CA GLU A 85 14.71 -14.68 -10.49
C GLU A 85 15.27 -16.12 -10.44
N GLY A 86 14.39 -17.11 -10.61
CA GLY A 86 14.77 -18.54 -10.59
C GLY A 86 14.90 -19.16 -9.20
N GLN A 87 14.62 -18.42 -8.11
CA GLN A 87 14.47 -18.99 -6.78
C GLN A 87 13.00 -19.29 -6.50
N ASP A 88 12.70 -20.55 -6.17
CA ASP A 88 11.36 -20.98 -5.76
C ASP A 88 10.99 -20.33 -4.42
N LEU A 89 9.81 -19.71 -4.38
CA LEU A 89 9.24 -19.09 -3.18
C LEU A 89 8.40 -20.07 -2.36
N ALA A 90 7.94 -21.16 -2.97
CA ALA A 90 7.39 -22.28 -2.22
C ALA A 90 8.55 -22.96 -1.51
N GLY A 91 8.88 -22.48 -0.30
CA GLY A 91 9.89 -23.08 0.54
C GLY A 91 9.74 -24.60 0.60
N ARG A 92 10.86 -25.32 0.60
CA ARG A 92 10.89 -26.75 0.89
C ARG A 92 10.44 -27.06 2.30
#